data_AF-A0A4Q7DUA1-F1
#
_entry.id   AF-A0A4Q7DUA1-F1
#
_cell.length_a   1.000
_cell.length_b   1.000
_cell.length_c   1.000
_cell.angle_alpha   90.00
_cell.angle_beta   90.00
_cell.angle_gamma   90.00
#
_symmetry.space_group_name_H-M   'P 1'
#
loop_
_entity.id
_entity.type
_entity.pdbx_description
1 polymer ?
#
loop_
_entity_poly.entity_id
_entity_poly.type
_entity_poly.pdbx_seq_one_letter_code
_entity_poly.pdbx_strand_id
1 'polypeptide(L)'
;MYGLINQPAVFMTEDDLKSRSDELLYGWAVKATGKKEDFWYVTSHYGYKGYVPKAAVTPVSLEEIKAREVKLIRRPVIDVLAEPKVSADILLTVYKGSLLNVTDELVDGYYKVKLLDGRSGWVSKTALAKRLDEDDFLWSADPEYFLLQAKPDEESFRKQVTETAKEYLGCQYRWAGKSPLGIDCSGLVFMSYMLNGVLLWRDAEIKEAWPVHEIEFEDLQPGDLIYFSGHIAMYLGHGKYINSTGYKEHFGVAISSLRKEDPDYRADLFQMIEKCGSLF
;
A
#
# COMPACT_ATOMS: atom_id res chain seq x y z
N MET A 1 -16.29 -5.83 -15.18
CA MET A 1 -15.57 -7.11 -14.99
C MET A 1 -14.74 -6.98 -13.73
N TYR A 2 -14.60 -8.05 -12.95
CA TYR A 2 -13.67 -8.06 -11.83
C TYR A 2 -12.39 -8.79 -12.21
N GLY A 3 -11.27 -8.38 -11.62
CA GLY A 3 -9.97 -8.94 -11.95
C GLY A 3 -9.00 -8.87 -10.78
N LEU A 4 -7.96 -9.71 -10.86
CA LEU A 4 -6.85 -9.74 -9.92
C LEU A 4 -5.56 -9.36 -10.63
N ILE A 5 -4.73 -8.53 -10.01
CA ILE A 5 -3.42 -8.18 -10.54
C ILE A 5 -2.52 -9.41 -10.54
N ASN A 6 -2.01 -9.78 -11.71
CA ASN A 6 -1.21 -11.01 -11.91
C ASN A 6 0.29 -10.76 -12.07
N GLN A 7 0.73 -9.51 -11.96
CA GLN A 7 2.13 -9.11 -11.94
C GLN A 7 2.60 -8.84 -10.51
N PRO A 8 3.89 -8.99 -10.17
CA PRO A 8 4.42 -8.61 -8.86
C PRO A 8 4.01 -7.19 -8.44
N ALA A 9 4.15 -6.25 -9.39
CA ALA A 9 3.67 -4.88 -9.32
C ALA A 9 3.32 -4.38 -10.73
N VAL A 10 2.34 -3.49 -10.85
CA VAL A 10 1.97 -2.83 -12.09
C VAL A 10 1.59 -1.38 -11.82
N PHE A 11 2.11 -0.45 -12.62
CA PHE A 11 1.68 0.94 -12.52
C PHE A 11 0.29 1.12 -13.12
N MET A 12 -0.53 1.87 -12.40
CA MET A 12 -1.72 2.52 -12.93
C MET A 12 -1.29 3.83 -13.59
N THR A 13 -1.89 4.12 -14.75
CA THR A 13 -1.63 5.35 -15.50
C THR A 13 -2.88 6.21 -15.62
N GLU A 14 -2.66 7.48 -15.91
CA GLU A 14 -3.70 8.46 -16.24
C GLU A 14 -4.23 8.26 -17.67
N ASP A 15 -5.09 9.18 -18.12
CA ASP A 15 -5.74 9.13 -19.44
C ASP A 15 -4.75 9.16 -20.62
N ASP A 16 -3.55 9.70 -20.43
CA ASP A 16 -2.49 9.72 -21.45
C ASP A 16 -1.79 8.36 -21.63
N LEU A 17 -2.13 7.36 -20.79
CA LEU A 17 -1.55 6.02 -20.73
C LEU A 17 -0.03 5.99 -20.48
N LYS A 18 0.53 7.09 -19.96
CA LYS A 18 1.98 7.27 -19.75
C LYS A 18 2.29 7.78 -18.35
N SER A 19 1.57 8.80 -17.90
CA SER A 19 1.73 9.40 -16.59
C SER A 19 1.25 8.40 -15.54
N ARG A 20 2.16 8.04 -14.62
CA ARG A 20 1.86 7.07 -13.56
C ARG A 20 1.16 7.79 -12.42
N SER A 21 0.06 7.22 -11.95
CA SER A 21 -0.73 7.75 -10.84
C SER A 21 -0.73 6.84 -9.61
N ASP A 22 -0.58 5.52 -9.80
CA ASP A 22 -0.54 4.56 -8.70
C ASP A 22 0.24 3.28 -9.05
N GLU A 23 0.45 2.39 -8.09
CA GLU A 23 1.06 1.06 -8.27
C GLU A 23 0.22 -0.02 -7.58
N LEU A 24 -0.23 -1.04 -8.32
CA LEU A 24 -0.99 -2.15 -7.78
C LEU A 24 -0.09 -3.39 -7.63
N LEU A 25 -0.31 -4.17 -6.57
CA LEU A 25 0.50 -5.34 -6.26
C LEU A 25 -0.21 -6.65 -6.60
N TYR A 26 0.57 -7.72 -6.74
CA TYR A 26 0.06 -9.07 -7.01
C TYR A 26 -1.10 -9.44 -6.09
N GLY A 27 -2.18 -9.98 -6.67
CA GLY A 27 -3.37 -10.44 -5.95
C GLY A 27 -4.34 -9.33 -5.55
N TRP A 28 -4.03 -8.05 -5.76
CA TRP A 28 -4.98 -6.97 -5.50
C TRP A 28 -6.17 -7.06 -6.45
N ALA A 29 -7.38 -6.85 -5.90
CA ALA A 29 -8.60 -6.85 -6.68
C ALA A 29 -8.86 -5.49 -7.32
N VAL A 30 -9.42 -5.54 -8.53
CA VAL A 30 -9.87 -4.39 -9.30
C VAL A 30 -11.21 -4.66 -9.96
N LYS A 31 -11.96 -3.60 -10.21
CA LYS A 31 -13.17 -3.61 -11.05
C LYS A 31 -12.91 -2.81 -12.32
N ALA A 32 -12.84 -3.51 -13.45
CA ALA A 32 -12.77 -2.89 -14.77
C ALA A 32 -14.16 -2.38 -15.20
N THR A 33 -14.24 -1.09 -15.48
CA THR A 33 -15.47 -0.38 -15.91
C THR A 33 -15.38 0.15 -17.34
N GLY A 34 -14.18 0.22 -17.91
CA GLY A 34 -13.95 0.66 -19.29
C GLY A 34 -12.66 0.10 -19.86
N LYS A 35 -12.36 0.44 -21.11
CA LYS A 35 -11.11 0.08 -21.79
C LYS A 35 -10.67 1.17 -22.75
N LYS A 36 -9.37 1.30 -22.91
CA LYS A 36 -8.72 2.16 -23.91
C LYS A 36 -7.50 1.42 -24.43
N GLU A 37 -7.41 1.22 -25.74
CA GLU A 37 -6.33 0.43 -26.35
C GLU A 37 -6.16 -0.94 -25.64
N ASP A 38 -4.95 -1.30 -25.24
CA ASP A 38 -4.60 -2.49 -24.47
C ASP A 38 -4.60 -2.29 -22.96
N PHE A 39 -5.39 -1.33 -22.48
CA PHE A 39 -5.59 -1.05 -21.06
C PHE A 39 -7.05 -1.25 -20.64
N TRP A 40 -7.22 -1.72 -19.41
CA TRP A 40 -8.47 -1.64 -18.67
C TRP A 40 -8.49 -0.33 -17.88
N TYR A 41 -9.60 0.40 -17.93
CA TYR A 41 -9.91 1.42 -16.94
C TYR A 41 -10.51 0.73 -15.73
N VAL A 42 -9.82 0.82 -14.59
CA VAL A 42 -10.12 0.05 -13.38
C VAL A 42 -10.33 0.95 -12.17
N THR A 43 -11.14 0.46 -11.24
CA THR A 43 -11.22 0.95 -9.86
C THR A 43 -10.55 -0.07 -8.95
N SER A 44 -9.67 0.37 -8.06
CA SER A 44 -9.03 -0.44 -7.02
C SER A 44 -9.96 -0.67 -5.81
N HIS A 45 -9.61 -1.62 -4.94
CA HIS A 45 -10.38 -1.91 -3.71
C HIS A 45 -10.42 -0.73 -2.71
N TYR A 46 -9.52 0.24 -2.84
CA TYR A 46 -9.53 1.50 -2.07
C TYR A 46 -10.04 2.69 -2.89
N GLY A 47 -10.76 2.44 -3.98
CA GLY A 47 -11.51 3.47 -4.71
C GLY A 47 -10.73 4.32 -5.69
N TYR A 48 -9.41 4.17 -5.77
CA TYR A 48 -8.59 4.86 -6.76
C TYR A 48 -8.78 4.30 -8.16
N LYS A 49 -8.73 5.16 -9.19
CA LYS A 49 -9.07 4.81 -10.57
C LYS A 49 -7.98 5.21 -11.55
N GLY A 50 -7.88 4.45 -12.64
CA GLY A 50 -6.94 4.72 -13.73
C GLY A 50 -6.81 3.52 -14.65
N TYR A 51 -5.78 3.52 -15.48
CA TYR A 51 -5.57 2.50 -16.50
C TYR A 51 -4.47 1.52 -16.11
N VAL A 52 -4.71 0.23 -16.35
CA VAL A 52 -3.69 -0.83 -16.22
C VAL A 52 -3.65 -1.68 -17.48
N PRO A 53 -2.49 -2.20 -17.91
CA PRO A 53 -2.41 -3.10 -19.05
C PRO A 53 -3.34 -4.30 -18.88
N LYS A 54 -4.07 -4.69 -19.93
CA LYS A 54 -4.98 -5.85 -19.87
C LYS A 54 -4.28 -7.13 -19.46
N ALA A 55 -3.04 -7.32 -19.93
CA ALA A 55 -2.22 -8.48 -19.60
C ALA A 55 -1.87 -8.59 -18.11
N ALA A 56 -1.93 -7.47 -17.36
CA ALA A 56 -1.65 -7.45 -15.93
C ALA A 56 -2.84 -7.88 -15.06
N VAL A 57 -3.99 -8.21 -15.66
CA VAL A 57 -5.23 -8.51 -14.95
C VAL A 57 -5.72 -9.90 -15.35
N THR A 58 -5.82 -10.81 -14.37
CA THR A 58 -6.52 -12.08 -14.53
C THR A 58 -8.00 -11.86 -14.21
N PRO A 59 -8.93 -12.02 -15.19
CA PRO A 59 -10.36 -11.85 -14.94
C PRO A 59 -10.87 -12.94 -14.00
N VAL A 60 -11.80 -12.56 -13.12
CA VAL A 60 -12.45 -13.45 -12.16
C VAL A 60 -13.92 -13.05 -11.98
N SER A 61 -14.75 -13.99 -11.56
CA SER A 61 -16.13 -13.72 -11.15
C SER A 61 -16.20 -13.02 -9.79
N LEU A 62 -17.35 -12.41 -9.49
CA LEU A 62 -17.59 -11.82 -8.16
C LEU A 62 -17.62 -12.88 -7.06
N GLU A 63 -18.13 -14.07 -7.35
CA GLU A 63 -18.17 -15.19 -6.42
C GLU A 63 -16.76 -15.67 -6.06
N GLU A 64 -15.87 -15.78 -7.04
CA GLU A 64 -14.47 -16.13 -6.82
C GLU A 64 -13.73 -15.09 -5.99
N ILE A 65 -13.99 -13.79 -6.19
CA ILE A 65 -13.37 -12.76 -5.34
C ILE A 65 -13.88 -12.86 -3.91
N LYS A 66 -15.19 -13.04 -3.71
CA LYS A 66 -15.77 -13.11 -2.36
C LYS A 66 -15.36 -14.36 -1.59
N ALA A 67 -15.12 -15.46 -2.28
CA ALA A 67 -14.73 -16.73 -1.68
C ALA A 67 -13.21 -16.86 -1.48
N ARG A 68 -12.39 -15.88 -1.89
CA ARG A 68 -10.94 -16.01 -1.86
C ARG A 68 -10.40 -15.96 -0.43
N GLU A 69 -9.65 -16.98 -0.05
CA GLU A 69 -8.87 -16.97 1.17
C GLU A 69 -7.44 -16.56 0.85
N VAL A 70 -7.07 -15.35 1.26
CA VAL A 70 -5.75 -14.79 0.97
C VAL A 70 -4.99 -14.46 2.24
N LYS A 71 -3.66 -14.55 2.15
CA LYS A 71 -2.73 -14.01 3.14
C LYS A 71 -1.94 -12.87 2.53
N LEU A 72 -1.59 -11.91 3.38
CA LEU A 72 -0.79 -10.76 3.05
C LEU A 72 0.70 -11.11 3.11
N ILE A 73 1.49 -10.63 2.17
CA ILE A 73 2.96 -10.67 2.25
C ILE A 73 3.45 -9.51 3.14
N ARG A 74 4.13 -9.83 4.23
CA ARG A 74 4.73 -8.84 5.15
C ARG A 74 6.22 -8.59 4.92
N ARG A 75 6.91 -9.45 4.18
CA ARG A 75 8.35 -9.25 3.89
C ARG A 75 8.50 -8.25 2.76
N PRO A 76 9.56 -7.41 2.75
CA PRO A 76 9.80 -6.49 1.64
C PRO A 76 9.75 -7.17 0.26
N VAL A 77 10.41 -8.32 0.16
CA VAL A 77 10.43 -9.18 -1.02
C VAL A 77 10.37 -10.63 -0.55
N ILE A 78 9.64 -11.49 -1.25
CA ILE A 78 9.66 -12.94 -1.03
C ILE A 78 9.42 -13.70 -2.33
N ASP A 79 10.09 -14.85 -2.44
CA ASP A 79 9.91 -15.78 -3.56
C ASP A 79 8.86 -16.85 -3.24
N VAL A 80 8.07 -17.18 -4.26
CA VAL A 80 7.27 -18.39 -4.33
C VAL A 80 8.09 -19.43 -5.09
N LEU A 81 8.43 -20.51 -4.42
CA LEU A 81 9.35 -21.55 -4.88
C LEU A 81 8.60 -22.76 -5.44
N ALA A 82 9.21 -23.49 -6.38
CA ALA A 82 8.61 -24.69 -6.96
C ALA A 82 8.51 -25.86 -5.96
N GLU A 83 9.42 -25.91 -4.99
CA GLU A 83 9.48 -26.90 -3.91
C GLU A 83 9.71 -26.20 -2.56
N PRO A 84 9.37 -26.82 -1.41
CA PRO A 84 9.54 -26.22 -0.08
C PRO A 84 11.01 -26.24 0.40
N LYS A 85 11.93 -25.74 -0.41
CA LYS A 85 13.36 -25.66 -0.11
C LYS A 85 13.97 -24.42 -0.76
N VAL A 86 14.91 -23.76 -0.07
CA VAL A 86 15.49 -22.47 -0.50
C VAL A 86 16.21 -22.51 -1.85
N SER A 87 16.64 -23.69 -2.31
CA SER A 87 17.39 -23.86 -3.56
C SER A 87 16.51 -24.24 -4.75
N ALA A 88 15.18 -24.28 -4.58
CA ALA A 88 14.26 -24.60 -5.66
C ALA A 88 14.09 -23.44 -6.64
N ASP A 89 13.58 -23.74 -7.82
CA ASP A 89 13.29 -22.73 -8.83
C ASP A 89 12.29 -21.68 -8.31
N ILE A 90 12.55 -20.42 -8.62
CA ILE A 90 11.66 -19.31 -8.30
C ILE A 90 10.56 -19.25 -9.36
N LEU A 91 9.30 -19.42 -8.93
CA LEU A 91 8.14 -19.34 -9.81
C LEU A 91 7.62 -17.91 -9.98
N LEU A 92 7.74 -17.11 -8.92
CA LEU A 92 7.27 -15.73 -8.81
C LEU A 92 7.94 -15.03 -7.62
N THR A 93 8.40 -13.81 -7.80
CA THR A 93 8.81 -12.92 -6.68
C THR A 93 7.70 -11.89 -6.45
N VAL A 94 7.29 -11.71 -5.19
CA VAL A 94 6.24 -10.75 -4.80
C VAL A 94 6.72 -9.83 -3.68
N TYR A 95 5.99 -8.74 -3.45
CA TYR A 95 6.41 -7.64 -2.59
C TYR A 95 5.51 -7.49 -1.37
N LYS A 96 6.00 -6.76 -0.35
CA LYS A 96 5.19 -6.39 0.82
C LYS A 96 3.87 -5.76 0.37
N GLY A 97 2.75 -6.29 0.88
CA GLY A 97 1.40 -5.89 0.50
C GLY A 97 0.74 -6.75 -0.57
N SER A 98 1.47 -7.62 -1.28
CA SER A 98 0.86 -8.61 -2.18
C SER A 98 -0.03 -9.60 -1.43
N LEU A 99 -1.00 -10.17 -2.13
CA LEU A 99 -1.94 -11.15 -1.61
C LEU A 99 -1.74 -12.50 -2.32
N LEU A 100 -1.57 -13.57 -1.55
CA LEU A 100 -1.44 -14.94 -2.06
C LEU A 100 -2.60 -15.81 -1.59
N ASN A 101 -3.08 -16.69 -2.46
CA ASN A 101 -4.01 -17.74 -2.09
C ASN A 101 -3.22 -18.89 -1.41
N VAL A 102 -3.38 -19.03 -0.10
CA VAL A 102 -2.59 -19.94 0.73
C VAL A 102 -3.46 -21.11 1.18
N THR A 103 -2.97 -22.33 0.96
CA THR A 103 -3.65 -23.55 1.39
C THR A 103 -3.21 -23.97 2.80
N ASP A 104 -3.91 -24.92 3.41
CA ASP A 104 -3.54 -25.49 4.72
C ASP A 104 -2.31 -26.42 4.68
N GLU A 105 -1.79 -26.75 3.50
CA GLU A 105 -0.62 -27.63 3.35
C GLU A 105 0.67 -26.91 3.76
N LEU A 106 1.26 -27.35 4.88
CA LEU A 106 2.50 -26.83 5.46
C LEU A 106 3.57 -27.92 5.51
N VAL A 107 4.69 -27.70 4.81
CA VAL A 107 5.84 -28.62 4.75
C VAL A 107 7.11 -27.84 5.04
N ASP A 108 7.89 -28.29 6.02
CA ASP A 108 9.21 -27.72 6.38
C ASP A 108 9.21 -26.19 6.57
N GLY A 109 8.11 -25.63 7.08
CA GLY A 109 7.97 -24.19 7.30
C GLY A 109 7.53 -23.38 6.06
N TYR A 110 7.14 -24.04 4.98
CA TYR A 110 6.57 -23.43 3.78
C TYR A 110 5.10 -23.80 3.65
N TYR A 111 4.26 -22.80 3.44
CA TYR A 111 2.88 -23.05 3.01
C TYR A 111 2.83 -23.19 1.50
N LYS A 112 2.00 -24.12 1.04
CA LYS A 112 1.66 -24.22 -0.37
C LYS A 112 0.67 -23.14 -0.77
N VAL A 113 0.90 -22.55 -1.93
CA VAL A 113 0.11 -21.46 -2.49
C VAL A 113 -0.33 -21.78 -3.92
N LYS A 114 -1.49 -21.26 -4.31
CA LYS A 114 -2.00 -21.31 -5.68
C LYS A 114 -1.80 -19.96 -6.36
N LEU A 115 -1.06 -19.93 -7.45
CA LEU A 115 -0.82 -18.74 -8.25
C LEU A 115 -1.98 -18.48 -9.21
N LEU A 116 -2.13 -17.22 -9.61
CA LEU A 116 -3.19 -16.75 -10.52
C LEU A 116 -3.06 -17.29 -11.95
N ASP A 117 -1.91 -17.82 -12.33
CA ASP A 117 -1.68 -18.51 -13.60
C ASP A 117 -1.99 -20.02 -13.54
N GLY A 118 -2.49 -20.50 -12.39
CA GLY A 118 -2.86 -21.90 -12.17
C GLY A 118 -1.73 -22.77 -11.62
N ARG A 119 -0.48 -22.29 -11.57
CA ARG A 119 0.62 -23.02 -10.93
C ARG A 119 0.43 -23.10 -9.41
N SER A 120 1.10 -24.07 -8.79
CA SER A 120 1.25 -24.15 -7.34
C SER A 120 2.71 -23.97 -6.95
N GLY A 121 2.96 -23.37 -5.81
CA GLY A 121 4.30 -23.16 -5.28
C GLY A 121 4.31 -23.11 -3.76
N TRP A 122 5.43 -22.69 -3.19
CA TRP A 122 5.71 -22.73 -1.76
C TRP A 122 6.29 -21.41 -1.29
N VAL A 123 5.76 -20.87 -0.20
CA VAL A 123 6.23 -19.61 0.39
C VAL A 123 6.55 -19.82 1.87
N SER A 124 7.63 -19.20 2.36
CA SER A 124 7.98 -19.29 3.79
C SER A 124 6.83 -18.78 4.65
N LYS A 125 6.44 -19.55 5.67
CA LYS A 125 5.42 -19.13 6.65
C LYS A 125 5.76 -17.80 7.33
N THR A 126 7.05 -17.46 7.40
CA THR A 126 7.53 -16.21 8.00
C THR A 126 7.29 -15.00 7.11
N ALA A 127 6.83 -15.18 5.88
CA ALA A 127 6.50 -14.09 4.98
C ALA A 127 5.02 -13.68 5.01
N LEU A 128 4.19 -14.49 5.66
CA LEU A 128 2.74 -14.31 5.66
C LEU A 128 2.26 -13.55 6.89
N ALA A 129 1.20 -12.78 6.69
CA ALA A 129 0.41 -12.11 7.72
C ALA A 129 -1.08 -12.23 7.39
N LYS A 130 -1.93 -11.95 8.38
CA LYS A 130 -3.37 -11.79 8.16
C LYS A 130 -3.60 -10.52 7.34
N ARG A 131 -4.46 -10.58 6.33
CA ARG A 131 -4.99 -9.39 5.64
C ARG A 131 -6.00 -8.68 6.55
N LEU A 132 -5.89 -7.36 6.68
CA LEU A 132 -6.73 -6.56 7.60
C LEU A 132 -7.72 -5.64 6.87
N ASP A 133 -7.52 -5.40 5.58
CA ASP A 133 -8.44 -4.69 4.69
C ASP A 133 -9.33 -5.68 3.89
N GLU A 134 -10.28 -5.14 3.15
CA GLU A 134 -11.27 -5.90 2.37
C GLU A 134 -11.41 -5.37 0.94
N ASP A 135 -12.04 -6.16 0.06
CA ASP A 135 -12.34 -5.75 -1.32
C ASP A 135 -13.74 -5.19 -1.50
N ASP A 136 -14.52 -5.14 -0.42
CA ASP A 136 -15.98 -4.95 -0.45
C ASP A 136 -16.42 -3.66 -1.14
N PHE A 137 -15.60 -2.62 -1.08
CA PHE A 137 -15.80 -1.39 -1.84
C PHE A 137 -16.08 -1.64 -3.33
N LEU A 138 -15.45 -2.65 -3.96
CA LEU A 138 -15.63 -2.93 -5.39
C LEU A 138 -17.08 -3.29 -5.77
N TRP A 139 -17.86 -3.81 -4.82
CA TRP A 139 -19.29 -4.12 -5.00
C TRP A 139 -20.20 -3.38 -4.03
N SER A 140 -19.66 -2.50 -3.20
CA SER A 140 -20.46 -1.60 -2.37
C SER A 140 -21.16 -0.55 -3.22
N ALA A 141 -22.36 -0.16 -2.79
CA ALA A 141 -23.06 1.02 -3.29
C ALA A 141 -23.00 2.19 -2.29
N ASP A 142 -22.33 1.99 -1.15
CA ASP A 142 -22.27 2.95 -0.05
C ASP A 142 -21.18 4.01 -0.32
N PRO A 143 -21.54 5.29 -0.48
CA PRO A 143 -20.56 6.37 -0.67
C PRO A 143 -19.72 6.63 0.59
N GLU A 144 -20.17 6.21 1.77
CA GLU A 144 -19.50 6.39 3.06
C GLU A 144 -18.67 5.15 3.46
N TYR A 145 -18.50 4.16 2.56
CA TYR A 145 -17.86 2.88 2.86
C TYR A 145 -16.52 3.03 3.63
N PHE A 146 -15.65 3.96 3.24
CA PHE A 146 -14.36 4.13 3.91
C PHE A 146 -14.46 4.84 5.27
N LEU A 147 -15.52 5.60 5.53
CA LEU A 147 -15.79 6.21 6.84
C LEU A 147 -16.28 5.17 7.86
N LEU A 148 -16.91 4.10 7.37
CA LEU A 148 -17.47 3.02 8.19
C LEU A 148 -16.45 1.91 8.53
N GLN A 149 -15.19 2.07 8.11
CA GLN A 149 -14.11 1.15 8.50
C GLN A 149 -14.00 1.07 10.03
N ALA A 150 -13.78 -0.13 10.55
CA ALA A 150 -13.64 -0.32 11.99
C ALA A 150 -12.46 0.51 12.51
N LYS A 151 -12.73 1.42 13.45
CA LYS A 151 -11.67 2.18 14.11
C LYS A 151 -10.84 1.22 14.97
N PRO A 152 -9.51 1.11 14.72
CA PRO A 152 -8.65 0.28 15.53
C PRO A 152 -8.44 0.91 16.91
N ASP A 153 -7.93 0.13 17.86
CA ASP A 153 -7.45 0.66 19.14
C ASP A 153 -6.34 1.69 18.90
N GLU A 154 -6.50 2.89 19.46
CA GLU A 154 -5.67 4.04 19.13
C GLU A 154 -4.19 3.83 19.49
N GLU A 155 -3.90 3.45 20.73
CA GLU A 155 -2.52 3.28 21.20
C GLU A 155 -1.80 2.21 20.38
N SER A 156 -2.45 1.05 20.21
CA SER A 156 -1.89 -0.06 19.45
C SER A 156 -1.70 0.29 17.97
N PHE A 157 -2.65 1.00 17.36
CA PHE A 157 -2.56 1.41 15.97
C PHE A 157 -1.43 2.41 15.72
N ARG A 158 -1.35 3.49 16.52
CA ARG A 158 -0.30 4.52 16.39
C ARG A 158 1.10 3.91 16.47
N LYS A 159 1.28 2.93 17.36
CA LYS A 159 2.54 2.16 17.44
C LYS A 159 2.79 1.35 16.16
N GLN A 160 1.85 0.52 15.74
CA GLN A 160 2.06 -0.39 14.61
C GLN A 160 2.22 0.35 13.28
N VAL A 161 1.46 1.42 13.04
CA VAL A 161 1.52 2.19 11.79
C VAL A 161 2.87 2.91 11.63
N THR A 162 3.40 3.46 12.72
CA THR A 162 4.73 4.10 12.71
C THR A 162 5.87 3.08 12.63
N GLU A 163 5.73 1.91 13.25
CA GLU A 163 6.67 0.79 13.08
C GLU A 163 6.68 0.29 11.63
N THR A 164 5.50 0.12 11.03
CA THR A 164 5.35 -0.28 9.62
C THR A 164 6.01 0.70 8.67
N ALA A 165 5.81 2.01 8.88
CA ALA A 165 6.46 3.04 8.08
C ALA A 165 8.00 2.95 8.17
N LYS A 166 8.54 2.70 9.37
CA LYS A 166 9.99 2.54 9.60
C LYS A 166 10.57 1.32 8.90
N GLU A 167 9.79 0.28 8.62
CA GLU A 167 10.25 -0.87 7.83
C GLU A 167 10.59 -0.53 6.37
N TYR A 168 10.20 0.66 5.89
CA TYR A 168 10.55 1.18 4.56
C TYR A 168 11.79 2.08 4.56
N LEU A 169 12.44 2.35 5.70
CA LEU A 169 13.63 3.20 5.78
C LEU A 169 14.69 2.77 4.76
N GLY A 170 15.20 3.74 4.00
CA GLY A 170 16.17 3.51 2.93
C GLY A 170 15.58 3.05 1.59
N CYS A 171 14.27 2.77 1.50
CA CYS A 171 13.61 2.51 0.21
C CYS A 171 13.71 3.77 -0.68
N GLN A 172 14.09 3.61 -1.95
CA GLN A 172 14.23 4.75 -2.85
C GLN A 172 12.91 5.45 -3.12
N TYR A 173 12.96 6.75 -3.43
CA TYR A 173 11.77 7.47 -3.86
C TYR A 173 11.38 7.02 -5.27
N ARG A 174 10.09 6.74 -5.48
CA ARG A 174 9.56 6.46 -6.81
C ARG A 174 8.16 7.01 -6.94
N TRP A 175 7.99 8.00 -7.82
CA TRP A 175 6.69 8.54 -8.19
C TRP A 175 5.69 7.42 -8.55
N ALA A 176 4.48 7.51 -7.98
CA ALA A 176 3.38 6.54 -8.03
C ALA A 176 3.65 5.20 -7.32
N GLY A 177 4.83 4.99 -6.74
CA GLY A 177 5.26 3.72 -6.17
C GLY A 177 4.64 3.41 -4.81
N LYS A 178 4.38 2.13 -4.57
CA LYS A 178 3.88 1.55 -3.30
C LYS A 178 4.63 0.29 -2.86
N SER A 179 5.59 -0.16 -3.65
CA SER A 179 6.40 -1.35 -3.36
C SER A 179 7.73 -1.01 -2.68
N PRO A 180 8.39 -1.99 -2.04
CA PRO A 180 9.75 -1.85 -1.54
C PRO A 180 10.82 -1.67 -2.62
N LEU A 181 10.46 -1.74 -3.91
CA LEU A 181 11.35 -1.36 -5.01
C LEU A 181 11.46 0.16 -5.19
N GLY A 182 10.50 0.90 -4.65
CA GLY A 182 10.47 2.35 -4.64
C GLY A 182 9.07 2.83 -4.30
N ILE A 183 9.00 3.83 -3.44
CA ILE A 183 7.74 4.30 -2.85
C ILE A 183 7.70 5.82 -2.86
N ASP A 184 6.57 6.43 -3.21
CA ASP A 184 6.41 7.88 -3.08
C ASP A 184 5.90 8.27 -1.68
N CYS A 185 5.69 9.57 -1.46
CA CYS A 185 5.34 10.11 -0.15
C CYS A 185 4.00 9.59 0.35
N SER A 186 2.95 9.69 -0.46
CA SER A 186 1.61 9.21 -0.11
C SER A 186 1.49 7.69 -0.20
N GLY A 187 2.29 7.02 -1.03
CA GLY A 187 2.42 5.57 -1.07
C GLY A 187 2.98 5.00 0.23
N LEU A 188 3.96 5.67 0.86
CA LEU A 188 4.48 5.28 2.17
C LEU A 188 3.39 5.33 3.24
N VAL A 189 2.64 6.43 3.28
CA VAL A 189 1.52 6.62 4.22
C VAL A 189 0.43 5.60 3.96
N PHE A 190 -0.02 5.48 2.70
CA PHE A 190 -1.07 4.56 2.28
C PHE A 190 -0.73 3.12 2.64
N MET A 191 0.48 2.65 2.30
CA MET A 191 0.88 1.28 2.61
C MET A 191 1.00 1.04 4.11
N SER A 192 1.53 2.01 4.86
CA SER A 192 1.64 1.87 6.32
C SER A 192 0.25 1.73 6.97
N TYR A 193 -0.73 2.52 6.54
CA TYR A 193 -2.10 2.43 7.06
C TYR A 193 -2.83 1.16 6.58
N MET A 194 -2.75 0.82 5.30
CA MET A 194 -3.43 -0.35 4.73
C MET A 194 -2.95 -1.66 5.36
N LEU A 195 -1.63 -1.80 5.55
CA LEU A 195 -1.05 -2.96 6.22
C LEU A 195 -1.50 -3.09 7.69
N ASN A 196 -2.03 -2.01 8.27
CA ASN A 196 -2.63 -1.95 9.61
C ASN A 196 -4.17 -1.86 9.57
N GLY A 197 -4.79 -2.18 8.43
CA GLY A 197 -6.24 -2.35 8.29
C GLY A 197 -7.04 -1.08 7.98
N VAL A 198 -6.39 0.03 7.67
CA VAL A 198 -7.07 1.30 7.35
C VAL A 198 -6.77 1.72 5.92
N LEU A 199 -7.79 1.78 5.08
CA LEU A 199 -7.68 2.31 3.72
C LEU A 199 -7.80 3.83 3.75
N LEU A 200 -6.77 4.51 3.22
CA LEU A 200 -6.73 5.95 3.04
C LEU A 200 -6.90 6.34 1.59
N TRP A 201 -7.18 7.62 1.35
CA TRP A 201 -7.04 8.20 0.03
C TRP A 201 -5.57 8.10 -0.43
N ARG A 202 -5.36 7.80 -1.71
CA ARG A 202 -4.02 7.50 -2.25
C ARG A 202 -3.12 8.73 -2.36
N ASP A 203 -3.70 9.91 -2.59
CA ASP A 203 -2.94 11.13 -2.85
C ASP A 203 -2.72 11.96 -1.59
N ALA A 204 -1.77 12.89 -1.63
CA ALA A 204 -1.36 13.74 -0.52
C ALA A 204 -2.39 14.85 -0.21
N GLU A 205 -3.63 14.46 0.06
CA GLU A 205 -4.73 15.35 0.43
C GLU A 205 -5.72 14.65 1.36
N ILE A 206 -6.48 15.43 2.12
CA ILE A 206 -7.61 14.92 2.91
C ILE A 206 -8.85 14.89 2.02
N LYS A 207 -9.57 13.76 2.01
CA LYS A 207 -10.84 13.58 1.31
C LYS A 207 -11.95 13.27 2.29
N GLU A 208 -13.08 13.98 2.17
CA GLU A 208 -14.24 13.84 3.07
C GLU A 208 -14.80 12.41 3.16
N ALA A 209 -14.69 11.62 2.10
CA ALA A 209 -15.18 10.23 2.08
C ALA A 209 -14.20 9.22 2.71
N TRP A 210 -13.06 9.65 3.26
CA TRP A 210 -12.04 8.82 3.90
C TRP A 210 -11.86 9.19 5.37
N PRO A 211 -11.32 8.29 6.21
CA PRO A 211 -11.45 8.41 7.67
C PRO A 211 -10.51 9.44 8.33
N VAL A 212 -9.57 10.03 7.58
CA VAL A 212 -8.68 11.07 8.10
C VAL A 212 -9.39 12.41 8.08
N HIS A 213 -9.35 13.12 9.20
CA HIS A 213 -9.88 14.48 9.34
C HIS A 213 -8.78 15.44 9.79
N GLU A 214 -9.01 16.74 9.56
CA GLU A 214 -8.04 17.78 9.90
C GLU A 214 -7.94 17.98 11.42
N ILE A 215 -6.71 18.16 11.93
CA ILE A 215 -6.41 18.46 13.33
C ILE A 215 -5.46 19.65 13.43
N GLU A 216 -5.39 20.29 14.60
CA GLU A 216 -4.42 21.35 14.86
C GLU A 216 -3.00 20.79 14.97
N PHE A 217 -2.00 21.60 14.63
CA PHE A 217 -0.59 21.17 14.62
C PHE A 217 -0.10 20.78 16.03
N GLU A 218 -0.59 21.47 17.06
CA GLU A 218 -0.24 21.24 18.47
C GLU A 218 -0.75 19.89 19.00
N ASP A 219 -1.77 19.32 18.35
CA ASP A 219 -2.40 18.05 18.74
C ASP A 219 -1.74 16.83 18.08
N LEU A 220 -0.71 17.04 17.24
CA LEU A 220 -0.01 15.97 16.55
C LEU A 220 0.51 14.89 17.50
N GLN A 221 0.10 13.66 17.22
CA GLN A 221 0.56 12.44 17.89
C GLN A 221 1.20 11.48 16.88
N PRO A 222 2.07 10.56 17.33
CA PRO A 222 2.66 9.55 16.45
C PRO A 222 1.59 8.83 15.61
N GLY A 223 1.88 8.67 14.32
CA GLY A 223 0.94 8.12 13.35
C GLY A 223 0.15 9.18 12.58
N ASP A 224 -0.03 10.39 13.11
CA ASP A 224 -0.74 11.46 12.40
C ASP A 224 0.00 11.94 11.17
N LEU A 225 -0.71 12.59 10.27
CA LEU A 225 -0.24 12.97 8.95
C LEU A 225 0.03 14.47 8.90
N ILE A 226 1.17 14.83 8.31
CA ILE A 226 1.54 16.22 8.04
C ILE A 226 1.47 16.40 6.53
N TYR A 227 0.61 17.31 6.09
CA TYR A 227 0.42 17.64 4.70
C TYR A 227 1.20 18.92 4.37
N PHE A 228 1.92 18.85 3.26
CA PHE A 228 2.67 19.95 2.68
C PHE A 228 2.18 20.17 1.25
N SER A 229 2.55 21.30 0.65
CA SER A 229 2.25 21.55 -0.76
C SER A 229 2.84 20.45 -1.67
N GLY A 230 1.98 19.55 -2.16
CA GLY A 230 2.36 18.40 -3.01
C GLY A 230 3.09 17.26 -2.30
N HIS A 231 3.09 17.20 -0.96
CA HIS A 231 3.83 16.18 -0.21
C HIS A 231 3.12 15.80 1.10
N ILE A 232 3.39 14.60 1.60
CA ILE A 232 2.82 14.12 2.86
C ILE A 232 3.89 13.35 3.65
N ALA A 233 3.82 13.44 4.98
CA ALA A 233 4.65 12.68 5.90
C ALA A 233 3.82 12.13 7.06
N MET A 234 4.38 11.16 7.77
CA MET A 234 3.81 10.61 9.00
C MET A 234 4.62 11.08 10.20
N TYR A 235 3.96 11.70 11.18
CA TYR A 235 4.57 12.16 12.41
C TYR A 235 4.96 10.97 13.30
N LEU A 236 6.13 11.06 13.93
CA LEU A 236 6.72 10.04 14.79
C LEU A 236 6.79 10.49 16.27
N GLY A 237 6.30 11.68 16.59
CA GLY A 237 6.48 12.29 17.90
C GLY A 237 7.79 13.09 18.02
N HIS A 238 7.86 13.92 19.05
CA HIS A 238 9.04 14.73 19.39
C HIS A 238 9.62 15.55 18.22
N GLY A 239 8.76 16.09 17.36
CA GLY A 239 9.18 16.87 16.19
C GLY A 239 9.74 16.05 15.02
N LYS A 240 9.78 14.72 15.12
CA LYS A 240 10.25 13.83 14.05
C LYS A 240 9.11 13.37 13.17
N TYR A 241 9.39 13.17 11.89
CA TYR A 241 8.46 12.56 10.95
C TYR A 241 9.21 11.66 9.97
N ILE A 242 8.53 10.69 9.39
CA ILE A 242 9.03 9.85 8.31
C ILE A 242 8.33 10.21 7.00
N ASN A 243 9.09 10.28 5.92
CA ASN A 243 8.56 10.54 4.58
C ASN A 243 9.33 9.74 3.54
N SER A 244 8.82 9.73 2.30
CA SER A 244 9.60 9.36 1.12
C SER A 244 9.77 10.58 0.24
N THR A 245 11.00 11.04 0.00
CA THR A 245 11.26 12.32 -0.67
C THR A 245 12.28 12.20 -1.79
N GLY A 246 12.10 12.97 -2.86
CA GLY A 246 13.10 13.16 -3.93
C GLY A 246 14.18 14.19 -3.57
N TYR A 247 14.38 14.48 -2.28
CA TYR A 247 15.35 15.46 -1.82
C TYR A 247 16.77 15.05 -2.21
N LYS A 248 17.57 16.00 -2.69
CA LYS A 248 18.90 15.71 -3.26
C LYS A 248 19.87 15.04 -2.28
N GLU A 249 19.79 15.36 -0.99
CA GLU A 249 20.66 14.75 0.04
C GLU A 249 20.12 13.40 0.51
N HIS A 250 18.81 13.17 0.35
CA HIS A 250 18.10 11.98 0.80
C HIS A 250 17.07 11.58 -0.26
N PHE A 251 17.46 10.71 -1.19
CA PHE A 251 16.59 10.21 -2.26
C PHE A 251 15.88 8.92 -1.81
N GLY A 252 14.78 9.07 -1.07
CA GLY A 252 14.00 7.94 -0.55
C GLY A 252 13.38 8.17 0.81
N VAL A 253 13.10 7.05 1.48
CA VAL A 253 12.46 7.04 2.79
C VAL A 253 13.46 7.39 3.88
N ALA A 254 13.19 8.48 4.58
CA ALA A 254 14.04 9.01 5.63
C ALA A 254 13.21 9.57 6.79
N ILE A 255 13.87 9.68 7.95
CA ILE A 255 13.35 10.44 9.09
C ILE A 255 13.93 11.86 8.99
N SER A 256 13.09 12.85 9.22
CA SER A 256 13.46 14.26 9.25
C SER A 256 12.81 14.95 10.46
N SER A 257 13.22 16.19 10.70
CA SER A 257 12.75 16.97 11.85
C SER A 257 12.07 18.29 11.47
N LEU A 258 11.13 18.68 12.31
CA LEU A 258 10.48 19.99 12.37
C LEU A 258 11.25 20.98 13.26
N ARG A 259 12.22 20.50 14.05
CA ARG A 259 13.00 21.31 15.00
C ARG A 259 14.26 21.84 14.36
N LYS A 260 14.48 23.16 14.42
CA LYS A 260 15.61 23.85 13.76
C LYS A 260 16.98 23.39 14.26
N GLU A 261 17.04 22.98 15.51
CA GLU A 261 18.25 22.53 16.19
C GLU A 261 18.69 21.11 15.79
N ASP A 262 17.80 20.34 15.17
CA ASP A 262 18.09 18.97 14.77
C ASP A 262 18.92 18.91 13.47
N PRO A 263 19.88 17.99 13.34
CA PRO A 263 20.73 17.88 12.15
C PRO A 263 19.96 17.47 10.88
N ASP A 264 18.81 16.82 11.06
CA ASP A 264 17.87 16.36 10.03
C ASP A 264 16.69 17.32 9.83
N TYR A 265 16.84 18.58 10.25
CA TYR A 265 15.85 19.63 10.03
C TYR A 265 15.68 19.95 8.54
N ARG A 266 14.42 20.00 8.09
CA ARG A 266 14.05 20.35 6.70
C ARG A 266 13.30 21.68 6.67
N ALA A 267 14.07 22.76 6.56
CA ALA A 267 13.53 24.12 6.50
C ALA A 267 12.55 24.34 5.34
N ASP A 268 12.84 23.70 4.20
CA ASP A 268 12.01 23.74 3.00
C ASP A 268 10.64 23.11 3.21
N LEU A 269 10.58 21.96 3.90
CA LEU A 269 9.30 21.32 4.22
C LEU A 269 8.56 22.04 5.34
N PHE A 270 9.25 22.51 6.39
CA PHE A 270 8.60 23.21 7.50
C PHE A 270 7.79 24.43 7.04
N GLN A 271 8.30 25.19 6.06
CA GLN A 271 7.60 26.36 5.51
C GLN A 271 6.40 26.01 4.60
N MET A 272 6.30 24.76 4.16
CA MET A 272 5.28 24.27 3.25
C MET A 272 4.14 23.54 3.96
N ILE A 273 4.13 23.47 5.30
CA ILE A 273 3.05 22.81 6.05
C ILE A 273 1.73 23.54 5.77
N GLU A 274 0.76 22.80 5.26
CA GLU A 274 -0.57 23.32 4.94
C GLU A 274 -1.60 22.94 6.00
N LYS A 275 -1.53 21.70 6.52
CA LYS A 275 -2.47 21.15 7.50
C LYS A 275 -1.92 19.87 8.14
N CYS A 276 -2.56 19.43 9.22
CA CYS A 276 -2.34 18.13 9.85
C CYS A 276 -3.62 17.29 9.78
N GLY A 277 -3.51 15.97 9.81
CA GLY A 277 -4.67 15.09 9.83
C GLY A 277 -4.49 13.87 10.71
N SER A 278 -5.57 13.42 11.33
CA SER A 278 -5.59 12.22 12.17
C SER A 278 -6.72 11.26 11.78
N LEU A 279 -6.53 10.00 12.14
CA LEU A 279 -7.59 8.99 12.16
C LEU A 279 -8.49 9.11 13.41
N PHE A 280 -7.98 9.71 14.49
CA PHE A 280 -8.59 9.73 15.82
C PHE A 280 -9.12 11.09 16.20
#